data_AF-A0A482VK69-F1
#
_entry.id   AF-A0A482VK69-F1
#
_cell.length_a   1.000
_cell.length_b   1.000
_cell.length_c   1.000
_cell.angle_alpha   90.00
_cell.angle_beta   90.00
_cell.angle_gamma   90.00
#
_symmetry.space_group_name_H-M   'P 1'
#
loop_
_entity.id
_entity.type
_entity.pdbx_description
1 polymer ?
#
loop_
_entity_poly.entity_id
_entity_poly.type
_entity_poly.pdbx_seq_one_letter_code
_entity_poly.pdbx_strand_id
1 'polypeptide(L)'
;MEAVPCSSLRHLSQQVDLSIRTCDIIIKKGLHLFPYRLTSVQKLHENDFPQRIKFCQWFLGTFDDNLLQTTFFTDEAWFHLNGCVNFQNMRM
;
A
#
# COMPACT_ATOMS: atom_id res chain seq x y z
N MET A 1 2.97 22.89 -10.25
CA MET A 1 3.87 21.81 -10.69
C MET A 1 3.42 20.56 -9.97
N GLU A 2 2.72 19.65 -10.64
CA GLU A 2 2.22 18.42 -10.00
C GLU A 2 3.40 17.58 -9.51
N ALA A 3 3.43 17.28 -8.22
CA ALA A 3 4.48 16.45 -7.63
C ALA A 3 4.35 15.03 -8.19
N VAL A 4 5.33 14.58 -8.98
CA VAL A 4 5.40 13.20 -9.45
C VAL A 4 6.02 12.37 -8.32
N PRO A 5 5.26 11.56 -7.57
CA PRO A 5 5.72 10.93 -6.31
C PRO A 5 6.74 9.79 -6.52
N CYS A 6 7.23 9.62 -7.75
CA CYS A 6 8.10 8.52 -8.16
C CYS A 6 9.52 8.99 -8.56
N SER A 7 9.86 10.27 -8.39
CA SER A 7 11.18 10.78 -8.76
C SER A 7 12.28 10.29 -7.80
N SER A 8 13.34 9.69 -8.33
CA SER A 8 14.49 9.28 -7.51
C SER A 8 15.27 10.49 -6.99
N LEU A 9 15.96 10.34 -5.86
CA LEU A 9 16.86 11.36 -5.31
C LEU A 9 17.95 11.79 -6.29
N ARG A 10 18.37 10.90 -7.19
CA ARG A 10 19.37 11.19 -8.23
C ARG A 10 18.81 12.13 -9.28
N HIS A 11 17.57 11.88 -9.72
CA HIS A 11 16.88 12.73 -10.68
C HIS A 11 16.61 14.13 -10.09
N LEU A 12 16.16 14.18 -8.84
CA LEU A 12 15.98 15.44 -8.12
C LEU A 12 17.30 16.21 -7.97
N SER A 13 18.38 15.52 -7.63
CA SER A 13 19.73 16.10 -7.53
C SER A 13 20.18 16.75 -8.84
N GLN A 14 19.90 16.12 -9.98
CA GLN A 14 20.18 16.68 -11.32
C GLN A 14 19.30 17.89 -11.65
N GLN A 15 18.04 17.91 -11.22
CA GLN A 15 17.12 19.02 -11.48
C GLN A 15 17.46 20.28 -10.68
N VAL A 16 17.91 20.09 -9.43
CA VAL A 16 18.15 21.19 -8.47
C VAL A 16 19.64 21.55 -8.37
N ASP A 17 20.50 20.81 -9.07
CA ASP A 17 21.97 20.96 -9.05
C ASP A 17 22.57 20.91 -7.62
N LEU A 18 22.01 20.01 -6.79
CA LEU A 18 22.47 19.77 -5.42
C LEU A 18 23.02 18.36 -5.30
N SER A 19 23.90 18.14 -4.31
CA SER A 19 24.35 16.78 -4.00
C SER A 19 23.17 15.91 -3.55
N ILE A 20 23.19 14.62 -3.94
CA ILE A 20 22.17 13.63 -3.53
C ILE A 20 21.97 13.60 -2.01
N ARG A 21 23.05 13.77 -1.24
CA ARG A 21 23.01 13.76 0.23
C ARG A 21 22.28 14.98 0.79
N THR A 22 22.47 16.15 0.17
CA THR A 22 21.74 17.37 0.52
C THR A 22 20.25 17.19 0.24
N CYS A 23 19.88 16.64 -0.92
CA CYS A 23 18.50 16.32 -1.27
C CYS A 23 17.85 15.35 -0.26
N ASP A 24 18.55 14.28 0.15
CA ASP A 24 18.04 13.30 1.12
C ASP A 24 17.77 13.93 2.50
N ILE A 25 18.68 14.80 2.96
CA ILE A 25 18.53 15.51 4.24
C ILE A 25 17.31 16.44 4.18
N ILE A 26 17.18 17.23 3.12
CA ILE A 26 16.05 18.15 2.96
C ILE A 26 14.73 17.38 2.92
N ILE A 27 14.66 16.29 2.16
CA ILE A 27 13.45 15.47 2.04
C ILE A 27 13.05 14.84 3.38
N LYS A 28 13.97 14.19 4.10
CA LYS A 28 13.64 13.49 5.35
C LYS A 28 13.50 14.41 6.55
N LYS A 29 14.37 15.41 6.68
CA LYS A 29 14.43 16.28 7.87
C LYS A 29 13.71 17.61 7.68
N GLY A 30 13.70 18.17 6.47
CA GLY A 30 13.03 19.44 6.19
C GLY A 30 11.57 19.25 5.80
N LEU A 31 11.28 18.27 4.95
CA LEU A 31 9.94 18.00 4.42
C LEU A 31 9.24 16.82 5.08
N HIS A 32 9.94 16.03 5.90
CA HIS A 32 9.42 14.82 6.55
C HIS A 32 8.76 13.82 5.58
N LEU A 33 9.31 13.73 4.37
CA LEU A 33 8.87 12.79 3.36
C LEU A 33 9.64 11.48 3.49
N PHE A 34 8.90 10.38 3.47
CA PHE A 34 9.44 9.03 3.51
C PHE A 34 9.11 8.29 2.21
N PRO A 35 10.00 7.41 1.74
CA PRO A 35 9.72 6.61 0.55
C PRO A 35 8.48 5.76 0.78
N TYR A 36 7.49 5.91 -0.10
CA TYR A 36 6.32 5.04 -0.10
C TYR A 36 6.69 3.69 -0.70
N ARG A 37 6.46 2.61 0.05
CA ARG A 37 6.61 1.25 -0.46
C ARG A 37 5.33 0.85 -1.19
N LEU A 38 5.43 0.67 -2.51
CA LEU A 38 4.34 0.13 -3.31
C LEU A 38 4.00 -1.27 -2.82
N THR A 39 2.73 -1.48 -2.48
CA THR A 39 2.20 -2.80 -2.15
C THR A 39 1.48 -3.36 -3.37
N SER A 40 1.81 -4.59 -3.75
CA SER A 40 1.08 -5.28 -4.81
C SER A 40 -0.20 -5.85 -4.22
N VAL A 41 -1.34 -5.29 -4.62
CA VAL A 41 -2.67 -5.77 -4.26
C VAL A 41 -3.37 -6.27 -5.51
N GLN A 42 -4.43 -7.06 -5.33
CA GLN A 42 -5.26 -7.51 -6.44
C GLN A 42 -5.75 -6.31 -7.25
N LYS A 43 -5.60 -6.39 -8.58
CA LYS A 43 -6.13 -5.37 -9.50
C LYS A 43 -7.66 -5.37 -9.41
N LEU A 44 -8.23 -4.21 -9.18
CA LEU A 44 -9.68 -4.01 -9.19
C LEU A 44 -10.16 -3.77 -10.62
N HIS A 45 -11.31 -4.34 -10.92
CA HIS A 45 -12.07 -4.10 -12.14
C HIS A 45 -13.21 -3.11 -11.88
N GLU A 46 -13.73 -2.49 -12.94
CA GLU A 46 -14.79 -1.47 -12.85
C GLU A 46 -16.04 -1.98 -12.10
N ASN A 47 -16.35 -3.27 -12.24
CA ASN A 47 -17.47 -3.91 -11.55
C ASN A 47 -17.24 -4.12 -10.05
N ASP A 48 -15.98 -4.17 -9.60
CA ASP A 48 -15.66 -4.43 -8.19
C ASP A 48 -16.00 -3.22 -7.33
N PHE A 49 -15.85 -2.00 -7.85
CA PHE A 49 -16.12 -0.78 -7.10
C PHE A 49 -17.55 -0.72 -6.53
N PRO A 50 -18.63 -0.87 -7.32
CA PRO A 50 -19.98 -0.84 -6.77
C PRO A 50 -20.28 -2.05 -5.87
N GLN A 51 -19.72 -3.23 -6.16
CA GLN A 51 -19.92 -4.42 -5.33
C GLN A 51 -19.31 -4.27 -3.94
N ARG A 52 -18.09 -3.73 -3.87
CA ARG A 52 -17.40 -3.48 -2.60
C ARG A 52 -18.13 -2.44 -1.77
N ILE A 53 -18.63 -1.36 -2.37
CA ILE A 53 -19.42 -0.34 -1.67
C ILE A 53 -20.70 -0.96 -1.09
N LYS A 54 -21.45 -1.73 -1.89
CA LYS A 54 -22.66 -2.42 -1.44
C LYS A 54 -22.38 -3.36 -0.27
N PHE A 55 -21.31 -4.16 -0.37
CA PHE A 55 -20.89 -5.03 0.72
C PHE A 55 -20.56 -4.24 1.99
N CYS A 56 -19.76 -3.17 1.89
CA CYS A 56 -19.42 -2.34 3.05
C CYS A 56 -20.65 -1.71 3.70
N GLN A 57 -21.59 -1.19 2.90
CA GLN A 57 -22.83 -0.62 3.42
C GLN A 57 -23.71 -1.67 4.11
N TRP A 58 -23.84 -2.85 3.51
CA TRP A 58 -24.54 -3.98 4.12
C TRP A 58 -23.88 -4.42 5.43
N PHE A 59 -22.56 -4.54 5.43
CA PHE A 59 -21.78 -4.97 6.59
C PHE A 59 -21.91 -3.97 7.75
N LEU A 60 -21.83 -2.66 7.46
CA LEU A 60 -22.04 -1.60 8.45
C LEU A 60 -23.47 -1.59 9.00
N GLY A 61 -24.48 -1.85 8.17
CA GLY A 61 -25.88 -1.92 8.61
C GLY A 61 -26.23 -3.18 9.40
N THR A 62 -25.48 -4.27 9.19
CA THR A 62 -25.63 -5.56 9.90
C THR A 62 -24.64 -5.69 11.06
N PHE A 63 -23.87 -4.64 11.33
CA PHE A 63 -22.82 -4.62 12.33
C PHE A 63 -23.43 -4.67 13.73
N ASP A 64 -23.47 -5.87 14.32
CA ASP A 64 -23.77 -6.10 15.73
C ASP A 64 -22.51 -6.70 16.39
N ASP A 65 -22.27 -6.37 17.67
CA ASP A 65 -21.09 -6.84 18.42
C ASP A 65 -21.02 -8.38 18.48
N ASN A 66 -22.17 -9.05 18.34
CA ASN A 66 -22.28 -10.50 18.27
C ASN A 66 -21.80 -11.10 16.93
N LEU A 67 -21.89 -10.34 15.83
CA LEU A 67 -21.53 -10.84 14.50
C LEU A 67 -20.02 -11.11 14.42
N LEU A 68 -19.19 -10.22 14.96
CA LEU A 68 -17.74 -10.41 14.98
C LEU A 68 -17.30 -11.52 15.93
N GLN A 69 -18.03 -11.74 17.03
CA GLN A 69 -17.72 -12.81 17.98
C GLN A 69 -18.06 -14.21 17.43
N THR A 70 -18.97 -14.28 16.46
CA THR A 70 -19.45 -15.53 15.85
C THR A 70 -18.86 -15.80 14.46
N THR A 71 -18.21 -14.81 13.84
CA THR A 71 -17.63 -14.92 12.50
C THR A 71 -16.14 -15.23 12.56
N PHE A 72 -15.74 -16.33 11.93
CA PHE A 72 -14.33 -16.69 11.74
C PHE A 72 -13.93 -16.52 10.28
N PHE A 73 -12.84 -15.79 10.05
CA PHE A 73 -12.25 -15.64 8.72
C PHE A 73 -11.07 -16.59 8.58
N THR A 74 -11.09 -17.39 7.53
CA THR A 74 -9.98 -18.29 7.16
C THR A 74 -9.40 -17.84 5.83
N ASP A 75 -8.09 -17.94 5.69
CA ASP A 75 -7.38 -17.67 4.44
C ASP A 75 -6.41 -18.81 4.14
N GLU A 76 -6.16 -19.06 2.87
CA GLU A 76 -5.24 -20.09 2.39
C GLU A 76 -3.92 -19.46 1.92
N ALA A 77 -2.81 -20.02 2.38
CA ALA A 77 -1.48 -19.58 1.98
C ALA A 77 -0.70 -20.74 1.35
N TRP A 78 -0.10 -20.47 0.19
CA TRP A 78 0.82 -21.38 -0.49
C TRP A 78 2.23 -21.20 0.07
N PHE A 79 2.84 -22.31 0.51
CA PHE A 79 4.22 -22.34 0.97
C PHE A 79 5.09 -23.09 -0.04
N HIS A 80 6.11 -22.42 -0.57
CA HIS A 80 7.05 -23.04 -1.50
C HIS A 80 8.31 -23.48 -0.76
N LEU A 81 8.69 -24.76 -0.91
CA LEU A 81 9.91 -25.32 -0.32
C LEU A 81 11.21 -24.77 -0.95
N ASN A 82 11.10 -24.10 -2.10
CA ASN A 82 12.23 -23.55 -2.84
C ASN A 82 12.60 -22.12 -2.39
N GLY A 83 12.06 -21.63 -1.27
CA GLY A 83 12.33 -20.29 -0.75
C GLY A 83 11.56 -19.15 -1.45
N CYS A 84 10.65 -19.46 -2.37
CA CYS A 84 9.77 -18.46 -2.95
C CYS A 84 8.75 -17.97 -1.90
N VAL A 85 8.82 -16.68 -1.58
CA VAL A 85 7.89 -16.02 -0.68
C VAL A 85 6.71 -15.47 -1.47
N ASN A 86 5.49 -15.79 -1.04
CA ASN A 86 4.30 -15.13 -1.57
C ASN A 86 4.23 -13.68 -1.07
N PHE A 87 4.67 -12.72 -1.88
CA PHE A 87 4.67 -11.29 -1.57
C PHE A 87 3.27 -10.69 -1.35
N GLN A 88 2.21 -11.35 -1.82
CA GLN A 88 0.83 -10.88 -1.64
C GLN A 88 0.33 -11.14 -0.21
N ASN A 89 0.77 -12.25 0.38
CA ASN A 89 0.40 -12.69 1.73
C ASN A 89 1.46 -12.33 2.79
N MET A 90 2.73 -12.17 2.40
CA MET A 90 3.81 -11.70 3.27
C MET A 90 3.98 -10.18 3.15
N ARG A 91 3.14 -9.44 3.90
CA ARG A 91 3.27 -7.99 4.10
C ARG A 91 4.10 -7.70 5.35
N MET A 92 5.39 -8.00 5.32
CA MET A 92 6.39 -7.45 6.27
C MET A 92 7.13 -6.28 5.63
#